data_AF-A0A9W7SQU2-F1
#
_entry.id   AF-A0A9W7SQU2-F1
#
_cell.length_a   1.000
_cell.length_b   1.000
_cell.length_c   1.000
_cell.angle_alpha   90.00
_cell.angle_beta   90.00
_cell.angle_gamma   90.00
#
_symmetry.space_group_name_H-M   'P 1'
#
loop_
_entity.id
_entity.type
_entity.pdbx_description
1 polymer ?
#
loop_
_entity_poly.entity_id
_entity_poly.type
_entity_poly.pdbx_seq_one_letter_code
_entity_poly.pdbx_strand_id
1 'polypeptide(L)'
;STPWPPQPPEGAFGAHLVTQSRRLRPEYVQYARVAKKVDVRRLKENLWAGIGAGVGFKPSHPPSAVPALQPDESGTLKFTSIMNHLQHVYPRRQLADISTSYGFICLLHLANEKGLVVENVEGWGDLRVRRDEGAVDLDHGD
;
A
#
# COMPACT_ATOMS: atom_id res chain seq x y z
N SER A 1 -62.65 46.43 -22.55
CA SER A 1 -61.22 46.75 -22.61
C SER A 1 -60.55 46.25 -21.35
N THR A 2 -59.79 45.16 -21.44
CA THR A 2 -59.07 44.48 -20.34
C THR A 2 -57.63 44.99 -20.23
N PRO A 3 -57.17 45.31 -19.00
CA PRO A 3 -55.84 44.82 -18.53
C PRO A 3 -55.93 44.43 -17.03
N TRP A 4 -55.12 43.60 -16.36
CA TRP A 4 -53.83 42.91 -16.54
C TRP A 4 -53.85 41.69 -15.56
N PRO A 5 -53.12 40.58 -15.78
CA PRO A 5 -53.16 39.43 -14.86
C PRO A 5 -52.38 39.65 -13.55
N PRO A 6 -52.81 39.06 -12.41
CA PRO A 6 -52.06 39.11 -11.16
C PRO A 6 -50.78 38.26 -11.25
N GLN A 7 -49.67 38.82 -10.77
CA GLN A 7 -48.39 38.11 -10.64
C GLN A 7 -48.47 37.09 -9.49
N PRO A 8 -47.98 35.86 -9.67
CA PRO A 8 -47.87 34.92 -8.56
C PRO A 8 -46.76 35.37 -7.60
N PRO A 9 -46.97 35.34 -6.27
CA PRO A 9 -45.85 35.26 -5.36
C PRO A 9 -45.29 33.84 -5.44
N GLU A 10 -43.99 33.69 -5.22
CA GLU A 10 -43.33 32.53 -4.57
C GLU A 10 -41.96 32.27 -5.20
N GLY A 11 -40.97 32.98 -4.65
CA GLY A 11 -39.57 32.60 -4.70
C GLY A 11 -39.32 31.33 -3.89
N ALA A 12 -39.86 30.19 -4.35
CA ALA A 12 -39.79 28.91 -3.66
C ALA A 12 -39.19 27.78 -4.52
N PHE A 13 -38.44 28.10 -5.58
CA PHE A 13 -37.75 27.08 -6.41
C PHE A 13 -36.24 26.91 -6.12
N GLY A 14 -35.69 27.64 -5.13
CA GLY A 14 -34.27 27.57 -4.78
C GLY A 14 -33.96 27.14 -3.34
N ALA A 15 -34.97 26.99 -2.47
CA ALA A 15 -34.78 26.83 -1.02
C ALA A 15 -34.60 25.37 -0.56
N HIS A 16 -34.76 24.38 -1.44
CA HIS A 16 -34.67 22.95 -1.11
C HIS A 16 -33.49 22.24 -1.81
N LEU A 17 -32.42 22.97 -2.14
CA LEU A 17 -31.16 22.38 -2.63
C LEU A 17 -29.97 22.66 -1.70
N VAL A 18 -30.15 23.46 -0.65
CA VAL A 18 -29.06 23.95 0.23
C VAL A 18 -29.09 23.32 1.64
N THR A 19 -30.07 22.46 1.96
CA THR A 19 -30.23 21.92 3.33
C THR A 19 -29.75 20.49 3.54
N GLN A 20 -29.09 19.88 2.58
CA GLN A 20 -28.36 18.62 2.82
C GLN A 20 -26.85 18.74 2.59
N SER A 21 -26.29 19.90 2.93
CA SER A 21 -24.89 19.92 3.36
C SER A 21 -24.84 19.24 4.73
N ARG A 22 -24.77 17.90 4.73
CA ARG A 22 -24.33 17.12 5.89
C ARG A 22 -22.98 17.71 6.25
N ARG A 23 -22.98 18.62 7.23
CA ARG A 23 -21.79 19.19 7.86
C ARG A 23 -21.09 18.02 8.53
N LEU A 24 -20.41 17.21 7.72
CA LEU A 24 -19.41 16.26 8.15
C LEU A 24 -18.35 17.14 8.79
N ARG A 25 -18.47 17.30 10.11
CA ARG A 25 -17.39 17.84 10.92
C ARG A 25 -16.15 17.05 10.48
N PRO A 26 -15.08 17.71 10.01
CA PRO A 26 -13.85 17.01 9.69
C PRO A 26 -13.54 16.11 10.88
N GLU A 27 -13.44 14.80 10.65
CA GLU A 27 -13.08 13.91 11.73
C GLU A 27 -11.77 14.42 12.31
N TYR A 28 -11.73 14.57 13.64
CA TYR A 28 -10.51 15.02 14.30
C TYR A 28 -9.45 13.94 14.08
N VAL A 29 -8.61 14.14 13.06
CA VAL A 29 -7.55 13.21 12.71
C VAL A 29 -6.60 13.17 13.90
N GLN A 30 -6.55 12.03 14.59
CA GLN A 30 -5.60 11.83 15.66
C GLN A 30 -4.20 11.82 15.05
N TYR A 31 -3.42 12.88 15.29
CA TYR A 31 -2.04 12.96 14.84
C TYR A 31 -1.13 12.16 15.77
N ALA A 32 -0.09 11.56 15.20
CA ALA A 32 0.95 10.92 16.00
C ALA A 32 1.71 11.98 16.81
N ARG A 33 1.75 11.81 18.14
CA ARG A 33 2.48 12.73 19.05
C ARG A 33 3.93 12.28 19.30
N VAL A 34 4.28 11.08 18.83
CA VAL A 34 5.58 10.43 19.07
C VAL A 34 6.20 10.05 17.73
N ALA A 35 7.49 10.33 17.56
CA ALA A 35 8.25 9.90 16.41
C ALA A 35 8.41 8.37 16.43
N LYS A 36 8.14 7.72 15.29
CA LYS A 36 8.42 6.30 15.08
C LYS A 36 9.83 6.14 14.55
N LYS A 37 10.60 5.16 15.06
CA LYS A 37 11.97 4.92 14.62
C LYS A 37 12.03 3.64 13.77
N VAL A 38 12.15 3.80 12.45
CA VAL A 38 12.26 2.69 11.51
C VAL A 38 13.60 2.76 10.79
N ASP A 39 14.36 1.65 10.83
CA ASP A 39 15.56 1.49 10.03
C ASP A 39 15.17 0.98 8.64
N VAL A 40 15.14 1.90 7.66
CA VAL A 40 14.67 1.62 6.30
C VAL A 40 15.57 0.64 5.57
N ARG A 41 16.88 0.69 5.79
CA ARG A 41 17.83 -0.23 5.16
C ARG A 41 17.55 -1.65 5.61
N ARG A 42 17.47 -1.85 6.93
CA ARG A 42 17.15 -3.17 7.50
C ARG A 42 15.76 -3.66 7.09
N LEU A 43 14.78 -2.77 6.98
CA LEU A 43 13.43 -3.11 6.51
C LEU A 43 13.47 -3.64 5.07
N LYS A 44 14.15 -2.93 4.16
CA LYS A 44 14.30 -3.38 2.77
C LYS A 44 15.03 -4.71 2.67
N GLU A 45 16.10 -4.91 3.43
CA GLU A 45 16.85 -6.17 3.47
C GLU A 45 15.96 -7.34 3.92
N ASN A 46 15.18 -7.17 4.99
CA ASN A 46 14.27 -8.20 5.49
C ASN A 46 13.11 -8.49 4.53
N LEU A 47 12.50 -7.45 3.94
CA LEU A 47 11.46 -7.61 2.92
C LEU A 47 12.01 -8.39 1.72
N TRP A 48 13.19 -8.01 1.24
CA TRP A 48 13.85 -8.68 0.12
C TRP A 48 14.22 -10.12 0.43
N ALA A 49 14.70 -10.42 1.64
CA ALA A 49 15.03 -11.79 2.05
C ALA A 49 13.79 -12.70 2.01
N GLY A 50 12.65 -12.23 2.49
CA GLY A 50 11.39 -12.97 2.43
C GLY A 50 10.87 -13.13 1.00
N ILE A 51 10.80 -12.03 0.23
CA ILE A 51 10.28 -12.03 -1.15
C ILE A 51 11.18 -12.85 -2.07
N GLY A 52 12.48 -12.56 -2.06
CA GLY A 52 13.46 -13.17 -2.94
C GLY A 52 13.49 -14.69 -2.81
N ALA A 53 13.51 -15.19 -1.57
CA ALA A 53 13.45 -16.63 -1.32
C ALA A 53 12.15 -17.28 -1.87
N GLY A 54 11.02 -16.57 -1.80
CA GLY A 54 9.73 -17.08 -2.27
C GLY A 54 9.55 -17.02 -3.79
N VAL A 55 10.08 -16.00 -4.47
CA VAL A 55 9.92 -15.83 -5.94
C VAL A 55 11.15 -16.26 -6.75
N GLY A 56 12.01 -17.09 -6.16
CA GLY A 56 13.11 -17.76 -6.87
C GLY A 56 14.39 -16.93 -7.05
N PHE A 57 14.55 -15.81 -6.36
CA PHE A 57 15.86 -15.17 -6.22
C PHE A 57 16.69 -15.89 -5.16
N LYS A 58 17.95 -16.19 -5.46
CA LYS A 58 18.87 -16.77 -4.47
C LYS A 58 19.38 -15.62 -3.57
N PRO A 59 18.94 -15.50 -2.30
CA PRO A 59 19.50 -14.47 -1.43
C PRO A 59 21.00 -14.74 -1.22
N SER A 60 21.85 -13.72 -1.34
CA SER A 60 23.30 -13.88 -1.13
C SER A 60 23.65 -14.28 0.31
N HIS A 61 22.75 -14.02 1.26
CA HIS A 61 22.84 -14.44 2.64
C HIS A 61 21.47 -15.00 3.10
N PRO A 62 21.30 -16.32 3.24
CA PRO A 62 20.10 -16.87 3.85
C PRO A 62 20.10 -16.51 5.35
N PRO A 63 19.07 -15.80 5.87
CA PRO A 63 18.96 -15.64 7.31
C PRO A 63 18.62 -17.02 7.90
N SER A 64 19.54 -17.61 8.67
CA SER A 64 19.46 -19.00 9.16
C SER A 64 18.32 -19.30 10.16
N ALA A 65 17.29 -18.47 10.26
CA ALA A 65 16.20 -18.65 11.23
C ALA A 65 14.83 -18.13 10.79
N VAL A 66 14.65 -17.68 9.55
CA VAL A 66 13.36 -17.09 9.10
C VAL A 66 12.60 -18.06 8.19
N PRO A 67 11.29 -18.29 8.42
CA PRO A 67 10.49 -19.16 7.55
C PRO A 67 10.40 -18.57 6.14
N ALA A 68 10.83 -19.31 5.11
CA ALA A 68 10.68 -18.83 3.74
C ALA A 68 9.20 -18.59 3.39
N LEU A 69 8.92 -17.49 2.72
CA LEU A 69 7.59 -17.24 2.16
C LEU A 69 7.34 -18.24 1.03
N GLN A 70 6.22 -18.93 1.08
CA GLN A 70 5.80 -19.82 -0.01
C GLN A 70 4.94 -19.02 -0.99
N PRO A 71 5.30 -18.99 -2.29
CA PRO A 71 4.45 -18.43 -3.31
C PRO A 71 3.19 -19.28 -3.48
N ASP A 72 2.14 -18.69 -4.04
CA ASP A 72 0.98 -19.46 -4.50
C ASP A 72 1.29 -20.27 -5.77
N GLU A 73 0.31 -21.04 -6.26
CA GLU A 73 0.45 -21.86 -7.47
C GLU A 73 0.84 -21.05 -8.72
N SER A 74 0.64 -19.73 -8.69
CA SER A 74 1.01 -18.81 -9.77
C SER A 74 2.41 -18.19 -9.59
N GLY A 75 3.17 -18.62 -8.58
CA GLY A 75 4.49 -18.07 -8.29
C GLY A 75 4.46 -16.66 -7.69
N THR A 76 3.31 -16.21 -7.17
CA THR A 76 3.14 -14.85 -6.64
C THR A 76 3.06 -14.85 -5.11
N LEU A 77 3.47 -13.72 -4.52
CA LEU A 77 3.37 -13.47 -3.08
C LEU A 77 2.39 -12.34 -2.79
N LYS A 78 1.56 -12.53 -1.77
CA LYS A 78 0.67 -11.48 -1.26
C LYS A 78 1.44 -10.48 -0.39
N PHE A 79 1.15 -9.20 -0.53
CA PHE A 79 1.75 -8.16 0.31
C PHE A 79 1.36 -8.33 1.78
N THR A 80 0.13 -8.75 2.07
CA THR A 80 -0.27 -9.13 3.45
C THR A 80 0.62 -10.23 4.02
N SER A 81 0.92 -11.29 3.25
CA SER A 81 1.84 -12.36 3.66
C SER A 81 3.25 -11.84 3.91
N ILE A 82 3.74 -10.94 3.05
CA ILE A 82 5.06 -10.29 3.21
C ILE A 82 5.10 -9.47 4.51
N MET A 83 4.07 -8.67 4.79
CA MET A 83 3.99 -7.89 6.04
C MET A 83 3.88 -8.80 7.26
N ASN A 84 3.13 -9.90 7.16
CA ASN A 84 3.04 -10.93 8.19
C ASN A 84 4.32 -11.75 8.32
N HIS A 85 5.27 -11.67 7.40
CA HIS A 85 6.59 -12.29 7.60
C HIS A 85 7.46 -11.44 8.55
N LEU A 86 7.26 -10.12 8.57
CA LEU A 86 8.05 -9.19 9.38
C LEU A 86 7.96 -9.44 10.88
N GLN A 87 6.85 -10.01 11.37
CA GLN A 87 6.69 -10.41 12.79
C GLN A 87 7.66 -11.52 13.24
N HIS A 88 8.27 -12.27 12.31
CA HIS A 88 9.29 -13.26 12.66
C HIS A 88 10.70 -12.65 12.80
N VAL A 89 10.95 -11.51 12.17
CA VAL A 89 12.27 -10.85 12.14
C VAL A 89 12.37 -9.62 13.05
N TYR A 90 11.22 -9.07 13.48
CA TYR A 90 11.17 -7.89 14.33
C TYR A 90 10.48 -8.17 15.67
N PRO A 91 11.04 -7.67 16.79
CA PRO A 91 10.34 -7.67 18.07
C PRO A 91 9.10 -6.74 18.01
N ARG A 92 8.06 -7.06 18.81
CA ARG A 92 6.75 -6.38 18.77
C ARG A 92 6.82 -4.85 18.81
N ARG A 93 7.74 -4.27 19.59
CA ARG A 93 7.92 -2.81 19.69
C ARG A 93 8.37 -2.19 18.37
N GLN A 94 9.36 -2.79 17.71
CA GLN A 94 9.87 -2.29 16.43
C GLN A 94 8.86 -2.55 15.30
N LEU A 95 8.14 -3.66 15.33
CA LEU A 95 7.09 -3.95 14.37
C LEU A 95 5.95 -2.93 14.42
N ALA A 96 5.57 -2.45 15.62
CA ALA A 96 4.53 -1.43 15.79
C ALA A 96 4.89 -0.06 15.16
N ASP A 97 6.19 0.20 14.98
CA ASP A 97 6.68 1.38 14.30
C ASP A 97 6.61 1.25 12.76
N ILE A 98 6.52 0.02 12.25
CA ILE A 98 6.39 -0.26 10.81
C ILE A 98 4.90 -0.27 10.43
N SER A 99 4.47 0.71 9.65
CA SER A 99 3.10 0.72 9.10
C SER A 99 3.03 0.00 7.75
N THR A 100 1.82 -0.39 7.36
CA THR A 100 1.51 -0.89 6.01
C THR A 100 2.01 0.05 4.92
N SER A 101 1.85 1.36 5.11
CA SER A 101 2.32 2.38 4.17
C SER A 101 3.85 2.37 4.01
N TYR A 102 4.61 2.20 5.10
CA TYR A 102 6.07 2.09 5.01
C TYR A 102 6.51 0.81 4.30
N GLY A 103 5.85 -0.31 4.60
CA GLY A 103 6.07 -1.57 3.89
C GLY A 103 5.81 -1.42 2.39
N PHE A 104 4.73 -0.74 2.02
CA PHE A 104 4.36 -0.51 0.63
C PHE A 104 5.36 0.40 -0.09
N ILE A 105 5.76 1.53 0.52
CA ILE A 105 6.77 2.43 -0.05
C ILE A 105 8.08 1.67 -0.28
N CYS A 106 8.52 0.85 0.68
CA CYS A 106 9.73 0.04 0.52
C CYS A 106 9.58 -1.02 -0.58
N LEU A 107 8.42 -1.64 -0.70
CA LEU A 107 8.13 -2.60 -1.77
C LEU A 107 8.24 -1.97 -3.15
N LEU A 108 7.70 -0.75 -3.34
CA LEU A 108 7.81 -0.03 -4.61
C LEU A 108 9.27 0.29 -4.96
N HIS A 109 10.08 0.68 -3.97
CA HIS A 109 11.51 0.87 -4.21
C HIS A 109 12.21 -0.44 -4.60
N LEU A 110 11.89 -1.55 -3.94
CA LEU A 110 12.45 -2.86 -4.27
C LEU A 110 12.03 -3.33 -5.66
N ALA A 111 10.81 -3.04 -6.10
CA ALA A 111 10.34 -3.38 -7.43
C ALA A 111 11.22 -2.75 -8.51
N ASN A 112 11.56 -1.48 -8.34
CA ASN A 112 12.46 -0.77 -9.25
C ASN A 112 13.91 -1.29 -9.17
N GLU A 113 14.41 -1.61 -7.97
CA GLU A 113 15.81 -1.99 -7.75
C GLU A 113 16.13 -3.46 -8.05
N LYS A 114 15.13 -4.34 -8.00
CA LYS A 114 15.32 -5.80 -8.05
C LYS A 114 14.49 -6.49 -9.14
N GLY A 115 13.76 -5.75 -9.96
CA GLY A 115 12.91 -6.31 -11.01
C GLY A 115 11.77 -7.12 -10.42
N LEU A 116 10.90 -6.47 -9.64
CA LEU A 116 9.63 -7.06 -9.21
C LEU A 116 8.47 -6.40 -9.94
N VAL A 117 7.47 -7.21 -10.26
CA VAL A 117 6.18 -6.73 -10.73
C VAL A 117 5.22 -6.72 -9.54
N VAL A 118 4.54 -5.59 -9.35
CA VAL A 118 3.52 -5.42 -8.31
C VAL A 118 2.17 -5.19 -9.00
N GLU A 119 1.23 -6.08 -8.73
CA GLU A 119 -0.11 -6.07 -9.30
C GLU A 119 -1.16 -5.89 -8.21
N ASN A 120 -2.23 -5.17 -8.54
CA ASN A 120 -3.39 -5.01 -7.70
C ASN A 120 -4.21 -6.32 -7.64
N VAL A 121 -4.76 -6.65 -6.47
CA VAL A 121 -5.86 -7.60 -6.35
C VAL A 121 -7.19 -6.85 -6.43
N GLU A 122 -8.18 -7.44 -7.12
CA GLU A 122 -9.51 -6.85 -7.28
C GLU A 122 -10.07 -6.33 -5.94
N GLY A 123 -10.62 -5.12 -5.96
CA GLY A 123 -11.10 -4.44 -4.75
C GLY A 123 -10.01 -3.77 -3.90
N TRP A 124 -8.75 -3.75 -4.35
CA TRP A 124 -7.61 -3.07 -3.67
C TRP A 124 -7.34 -3.54 -2.24
N GLY A 125 -7.82 -4.74 -1.89
CA GLY A 125 -7.61 -5.32 -0.56
C GLY A 125 -6.19 -5.84 -0.34
N ASP A 126 -5.44 -6.11 -1.41
CA ASP A 126 -4.08 -6.64 -1.35
C ASP A 126 -3.31 -6.35 -2.66
N LEU A 127 -2.02 -6.71 -2.66
CA LEU A 127 -1.14 -6.66 -3.82
C LEU A 127 -0.49 -8.03 -4.05
N ARG A 128 -0.34 -8.42 -5.31
CA ARG A 128 0.47 -9.56 -5.74
C ARG A 128 1.85 -9.08 -6.17
N VAL A 129 2.87 -9.79 -5.71
CA VAL A 129 4.27 -9.51 -6.02
C VAL A 129 4.86 -10.73 -6.70
N ARG A 130 5.49 -10.53 -7.86
CA ARG A 130 6.17 -11.59 -8.61
C ARG A 130 7.49 -11.08 -9.19
N ARG A 131 8.37 -12.01 -9.57
CA ARG A 131 9.59 -11.68 -10.32
C ARG A 131 9.22 -11.13 -11.69
N ASP A 132 9.92 -10.08 -12.12
CA ASP A 132 9.89 -9.65 -13.51
C ASP A 132 10.81 -10.55 -14.34
N GLU A 133 10.24 -11.41 -15.17
CA GLU A 133 11.01 -12.27 -16.09
C GLU A 133 11.51 -11.50 -17.32
N GLY A 134 10.97 -10.30 -17.58
CA GLY A 134 11.36 -9.45 -18.71
C GLY A 134 12.45 -8.43 -18.37
N ALA A 135 12.87 -8.36 -17.11
CA ALA A 135 13.99 -7.53 -16.69
C ALA A 135 15.29 -8.10 -17.27
N VAL A 136 15.65 -7.62 -18.45
CA VAL A 136 16.99 -7.83 -19.02
C VAL A 136 18.02 -7.22 -18.07
N ASP A 137 18.94 -8.03 -17.57
CA ASP A 137 20.12 -7.56 -16.84
C ASP A 137 20.92 -6.66 -17.80
N LEU A 138 20.70 -5.34 -17.78
CA LEU A 138 21.46 -4.36 -18.57
C LEU A 138 22.88 -4.13 -18.02
N ASP A 139 23.49 -5.15 -17.44
CA ASP A 139 24.86 -5.10 -16.89
C ASP A 139 25.76 -6.13 -17.57
N HIS A 140 25.89 -6.03 -18.89
CA HIS A 140 27.03 -6.56 -19.64
C HIS A 140 27.37 -5.55 -20.75
N GLY A 141 28.37 -4.72 -20.49
CA GLY A 141 28.95 -3.81 -21.46
C GLY A 141 30.24 -3.20 -20.91
N ASP A 142 31.31 -4.00 -20.98
CA ASP A 142 32.71 -3.56 -20.94
C ASP A 142 32.97 -2.46 -21.99
#